data_AF-A0A7S3YP54-F1
#
_entry.id   AF-A0A7S3YP54-F1
#
_cell.length_a   1.000
_cell.length_b   1.000
_cell.length_c   1.000
_cell.angle_alpha   90.00
_cell.angle_beta   90.00
_cell.angle_gamma   90.00
#
_symmetry.space_group_name_H-M   'P 1'
#
loop_
_entity.id
_entity.type
_entity.pdbx_description
1 polymer ?
#
loop_
_entity_poly.entity_id
_entity_poly.type
_entity_poly.pdbx_seq_one_letter_code
_entity_poly.pdbx_strand_id
1 'polypeptide(L)'
;GMFSGIATVKAFCWEKPLTEDISKLRHEERSSIFISQRMKAYNITFYLVTPALASFATFTVFWAQGKELQVASVFSTIALLQVLRVSIGKQFAGFIESFPECLVAIARIQKFLIQPEASNAPPPAPTRAAAAALAALAASTTIRKHTNTPHPLTTTTDHIILDNTLHDNLRTTNNTQSLDTHTYTHTHT
;
A
#
# COMPACT_ATOMS: atom_id res chain seq x y z
N GLY A 1 -6.88 -33.30 -13.16
CA GLY A 1 -5.53 -33.25 -12.54
C GLY A 1 -4.52 -32.78 -13.57
N MET A 2 -3.69 -31.79 -13.23
CA MET A 2 -2.76 -31.11 -14.15
C MET A 2 -1.79 -32.05 -14.90
N PHE A 3 -1.54 -33.25 -14.36
CA PHE A 3 -0.68 -34.27 -14.95
C PHE A 3 -1.36 -35.19 -15.99
N SER A 4 -2.69 -35.10 -16.18
CA SER A 4 -3.38 -35.97 -17.14
C SER A 4 -2.99 -35.71 -18.60
N GLY A 5 -2.48 -34.50 -18.92
CA GLY A 5 -2.13 -34.13 -20.30
C GLY A 5 -0.86 -34.80 -20.83
N ILE A 6 0.13 -35.12 -19.98
CA ILE A 6 1.44 -35.60 -20.43
C ILE A 6 1.41 -37.05 -20.93
N ALA A 7 0.57 -37.90 -20.33
CA ALA A 7 0.41 -39.29 -20.75
C ALA A 7 -0.18 -39.40 -22.15
N THR A 8 -1.16 -38.54 -22.48
CA THR A 8 -1.78 -38.43 -23.79
C THR A 8 -0.79 -37.98 -24.86
N VAL A 9 0.04 -36.98 -24.57
CA VAL A 9 1.08 -36.48 -25.51
C VAL A 9 2.09 -37.57 -25.86
N LYS A 10 2.50 -38.40 -24.89
CA LYS A 10 3.39 -39.54 -25.12
C LYS A 10 2.72 -40.66 -25.90
N ALA A 11 1.45 -40.98 -25.61
CA ALA A 11 0.70 -42.03 -26.29
C ALA A 11 0.49 -41.73 -27.79
N PHE A 12 0.33 -40.45 -28.14
CA PHE A 12 0.17 -40.01 -29.54
C PHE A 12 1.47 -39.56 -30.22
N CYS A 13 2.63 -39.71 -29.56
CA CYS A 13 3.94 -39.26 -30.07
C CYS A 13 3.98 -37.76 -30.47
N TRP A 14 3.17 -36.91 -29.81
CA TRP A 14 3.05 -35.48 -30.12
C TRP A 14 4.21 -34.62 -29.58
N GLU A 15 5.27 -35.23 -29.04
CA GLU A 15 6.40 -34.50 -28.45
C GLU A 15 7.09 -33.55 -29.44
N LYS A 16 7.24 -33.97 -30.70
CA LYS A 16 7.89 -33.17 -31.75
C LYS A 16 7.07 -31.93 -32.16
N PRO A 17 5.80 -32.04 -32.60
CA PRO A 17 5.00 -30.87 -32.96
C PRO A 17 4.76 -29.94 -31.75
N LEU A 18 4.54 -30.50 -30.56
CA LEU A 18 4.38 -29.69 -29.35
C LEU A 18 5.66 -28.91 -29.01
N THR A 19 6.83 -29.51 -29.18
CA THR A 19 8.11 -28.81 -28.96
C THR A 19 8.31 -27.70 -29.97
N GLU A 20 7.93 -27.91 -31.23
CA GLU A 20 7.99 -26.89 -32.27
C GLU A 20 7.07 -25.71 -31.94
N ASP A 21 5.82 -25.97 -31.55
CA ASP A 21 4.86 -24.92 -31.17
C ASP A 21 5.30 -24.15 -29.93
N ILE A 22 5.79 -24.85 -28.89
CA ILE A 22 6.37 -24.21 -27.70
C ILE A 22 7.60 -23.36 -28.08
N SER A 23 8.43 -23.83 -29.02
CA SER A 23 9.61 -23.08 -29.45
C SER A 23 9.24 -21.79 -30.19
N LYS A 24 8.19 -21.83 -31.03
CA LYS A 24 7.62 -20.66 -31.70
C LYS A 24 7.09 -19.65 -30.68
N LEU A 25 6.26 -20.10 -29.74
CA LEU A 25 5.72 -19.25 -28.68
C LEU A 25 6.83 -18.64 -27.80
N ARG A 26 7.85 -19.43 -27.43
CA ARG A 26 9.00 -18.92 -26.65
C ARG A 26 9.82 -17.89 -27.42
N HIS A 27 9.89 -18.00 -28.74
CA HIS A 27 10.56 -16.98 -29.56
C HIS A 27 9.81 -15.65 -29.50
N GLU A 28 8.48 -15.69 -29.58
CA GLU A 28 7.62 -14.50 -29.45
C GLU A 28 7.67 -13.90 -28.04
N GLU A 29 7.56 -14.74 -27.00
CA GLU A 29 7.70 -14.33 -25.60
C GLU A 29 9.06 -13.64 -25.36
N ARG A 30 10.13 -14.28 -25.84
CA ARG A 30 11.50 -13.75 -25.74
C ARG A 30 11.62 -12.39 -26.40
N SER A 31 11.03 -12.19 -27.58
CA SER A 31 11.04 -10.89 -28.26
C SER A 31 10.35 -9.82 -27.42
N SER A 32 9.18 -10.11 -26.88
CA SER A 32 8.44 -9.21 -25.98
C SER A 32 9.25 -8.85 -24.73
N ILE A 33 9.89 -9.83 -24.11
CA ILE A 33 10.78 -9.62 -22.96
C ILE A 33 11.97 -8.75 -23.35
N PHE A 34 12.65 -9.03 -24.47
CA PHE A 34 13.79 -8.23 -24.91
C PHE A 34 13.42 -6.77 -25.18
N ILE A 35 12.26 -6.53 -25.77
CA ILE A 35 11.76 -5.17 -25.99
C ILE A 35 11.54 -4.47 -24.65
N SER A 36 10.89 -5.13 -23.69
CA SER A 36 10.70 -4.58 -22.34
C SER A 36 12.02 -4.29 -21.64
N GLN A 37 12.98 -5.22 -21.72
CA GLN A 37 14.30 -5.06 -21.12
C GLN A 37 15.09 -3.93 -21.80
N ARG A 38 14.95 -3.77 -23.12
CA ARG A 38 15.57 -2.66 -23.86
C ARG A 38 15.02 -1.31 -23.40
N MET A 39 13.70 -1.19 -23.23
CA MET A 39 13.09 0.04 -22.72
C MET A 39 13.54 0.35 -21.29
N LYS A 40 13.63 -0.67 -20.43
CA LYS A 40 14.19 -0.52 -19.07
C LYS A 40 15.65 -0.08 -19.09
N ALA A 41 16.47 -0.67 -19.96
CA ALA A 41 17.87 -0.30 -20.12
C ALA A 41 18.05 1.14 -20.59
N TYR A 42 17.21 1.61 -21.52
CA TYR A 42 17.21 3.02 -21.91
C TYR A 42 16.73 3.94 -20.80
N ASN A 43 15.66 3.57 -20.09
CA ASN A 43 15.14 4.34 -18.97
C ASN A 43 16.21 4.57 -17.89
N ILE A 44 16.95 3.52 -17.48
CA ILE A 44 18.02 3.66 -16.50
C ILE A 44 19.20 4.47 -17.02
N THR A 45 19.52 4.33 -18.32
CA THR A 45 20.59 5.12 -18.95
C THR A 45 20.25 6.60 -18.98
N PHE A 46 19.03 6.97 -19.38
CA PHE A 46 18.57 8.36 -19.36
C PHE A 46 18.57 8.91 -17.95
N TYR A 47 18.10 8.14 -16.96
CA TYR A 47 18.15 8.54 -15.56
C TYR A 47 19.57 8.88 -15.09
N LEU A 48 20.57 8.10 -15.50
CA LEU A 48 21.97 8.34 -15.16
C LEU A 48 22.59 9.54 -15.91
N VAL A 49 22.25 9.72 -17.19
CA VAL A 49 22.79 10.78 -18.06
C VAL A 49 22.16 12.15 -17.78
N THR A 50 20.90 12.19 -17.36
CA THR A 50 20.14 13.43 -17.09
C THR A 50 20.90 14.47 -16.26
N PRO A 51 21.48 14.16 -15.08
CA PRO A 51 22.20 15.15 -14.28
C PRO A 51 23.50 15.65 -14.95
N ALA A 52 24.17 14.80 -15.73
CA ALA A 52 25.37 15.20 -16.47
C ALA A 52 25.00 16.18 -17.59
N LEU A 53 23.93 15.90 -18.34
CA LEU A 53 23.44 16.77 -19.39
C LEU A 53 22.91 18.11 -18.83
N ALA A 54 22.18 18.08 -17.71
CA ALA A 54 21.69 19.28 -17.02
C ALA A 54 22.84 20.16 -16.48
N SER A 55 23.87 19.54 -15.91
CA SER A 55 25.08 20.24 -15.46
C SER A 55 25.81 20.88 -16.63
N PHE A 56 26.01 20.12 -17.72
CA PHE A 56 26.63 20.61 -18.94
C PHE A 56 25.87 21.82 -19.53
N ALA A 57 24.54 21.73 -19.63
CA ALA A 57 23.71 22.83 -20.10
C ALA A 57 23.83 24.07 -19.20
N THR A 58 23.81 23.88 -17.88
CA THR A 58 23.93 24.97 -16.90
C THR A 58 25.27 25.68 -17.01
N PHE A 59 26.37 24.93 -17.10
CA PHE A 59 27.70 25.52 -17.27
C PHE A 59 27.88 26.17 -18.65
N THR A 60 27.29 25.61 -19.70
CA THR A 60 27.31 26.22 -21.04
C THR A 60 26.64 27.59 -21.03
N VAL A 61 25.47 27.71 -20.39
CA VAL A 61 24.76 28.99 -20.24
C VAL A 61 25.56 29.97 -19.37
N PHE A 62 26.16 29.48 -18.28
CA PHE A 62 26.96 30.30 -17.38
C PHE A 62 28.23 30.84 -18.05
N TRP A 63 28.89 30.01 -18.87
CA TRP A 63 30.04 30.39 -19.68
C TRP A 63 29.67 31.42 -20.75
N ALA A 64 28.53 31.25 -21.42
CA ALA A 64 28.05 32.20 -22.43
C ALA A 64 27.74 33.59 -21.85
N GLN A 65 27.45 33.70 -20.55
CA GLN A 65 27.28 34.97 -19.84
C GLN A 65 28.60 35.67 -19.49
N GLY A 66 29.76 35.08 -19.83
CA GLY A 66 31.08 35.68 -19.56
C GLY A 66 31.46 35.70 -18.07
N LYS A 67 30.83 34.86 -17.25
CA LYS A 67 31.13 34.75 -15.81
C LYS A 67 32.29 33.77 -15.59
N GLU A 68 33.15 34.06 -14.61
CA GLU A 68 34.23 33.14 -14.23
C GLU A 68 33.66 31.88 -13.56
N LEU A 69 34.00 30.73 -14.14
CA LEU A 69 33.67 29.41 -13.59
C LEU A 69 34.68 29.05 -12.50
N GLN A 70 34.34 29.37 -11.26
CA GLN A 70 35.10 28.89 -10.12
C GLN A 70 34.84 27.39 -9.90
N VAL A 71 35.90 26.62 -9.68
CA VAL A 71 35.81 25.17 -9.46
C VAL A 71 34.90 24.82 -8.27
N ALA A 72 34.90 25.64 -7.22
CA ALA A 72 34.05 25.45 -6.05
C ALA A 72 32.54 25.51 -6.34
N SER A 73 32.11 26.44 -7.21
CA SER A 73 30.69 26.58 -7.57
C SER A 73 30.23 25.43 -8.48
N VAL A 74 31.11 24.94 -9.37
CA VAL A 74 30.86 23.78 -10.23
C VAL A 74 30.60 22.52 -9.41
N PHE A 75 31.43 22.23 -8.40
CA PHE A 75 31.22 21.05 -7.56
C PHE A 75 29.94 21.16 -6.74
N SER A 76 29.62 22.36 -6.22
CA SER A 76 28.40 22.59 -5.44
C SER A 76 27.13 22.42 -6.28
N THR A 77 27.08 22.97 -7.51
CA THR A 77 25.91 22.84 -8.38
C THR A 77 25.69 21.40 -8.84
N ILE A 78 26.76 20.67 -9.19
CA ILE A 78 26.65 19.25 -9.53
C ILE A 78 26.08 18.49 -8.33
N ALA A 79 26.64 18.67 -7.13
CA ALA A 79 26.16 17.99 -5.92
C ALA A 79 24.67 18.28 -5.67
N LEU A 80 24.25 19.55 -5.81
CA LEU A 80 22.85 19.95 -5.68
C LEU A 80 21.95 19.26 -6.71
N LEU A 81 22.35 19.21 -7.98
CA LEU A 81 21.62 18.51 -9.04
C LEU A 81 21.52 17.00 -8.77
N GLN A 82 22.55 16.39 -8.19
CA GLN A 82 22.54 14.97 -7.81
C GLN A 82 21.59 14.65 -6.65
N VAL A 83 21.34 15.60 -5.75
CA VAL A 83 20.33 15.45 -4.69
C VAL A 83 18.94 15.68 -5.27
N LEU A 84 18.78 16.76 -6.03
CA LEU A 84 17.50 17.15 -6.62
C LEU A 84 16.92 16.07 -7.54
N ARG A 85 17.76 15.39 -8.34
CA ARG A 85 17.31 14.28 -9.20
C ARG A 85 16.68 13.13 -8.40
N VAL A 86 17.18 12.84 -7.20
CA VAL A 86 16.69 11.71 -6.39
C VAL A 86 15.36 12.11 -5.79
N SER A 87 15.27 13.32 -5.25
CA SER A 87 14.05 13.84 -4.64
C SER A 87 12.94 14.01 -5.68
N ILE A 88 13.18 14.79 -6.74
CA ILE A 88 12.16 15.09 -7.76
C ILE A 88 11.99 13.94 -8.75
N GLY A 89 13.06 13.27 -9.17
CA GLY A 89 12.96 12.24 -10.19
C GLY A 89 12.40 10.92 -9.66
N LYS A 90 12.93 10.41 -8.53
CA LYS A 90 12.59 9.06 -8.05
C LYS A 90 11.41 9.05 -7.09
N GLN A 91 11.40 9.96 -6.12
CA GLN A 91 10.37 9.94 -5.06
C GLN A 91 9.04 10.49 -5.55
N PHE A 92 9.05 11.62 -6.28
CA PHE A 92 7.82 12.16 -6.87
C PHE A 92 7.23 11.26 -7.96
N ALA A 93 8.05 10.69 -8.85
CA ALA A 93 7.53 9.77 -9.87
C ALA A 93 6.89 8.52 -9.25
N GLY A 94 7.53 7.92 -8.23
CA GLY A 94 6.96 6.78 -7.50
C GLY A 94 5.66 7.14 -6.79
N PHE A 95 5.56 8.35 -6.22
CA PHE A 95 4.31 8.83 -5.63
C PHE A 95 3.19 8.93 -6.67
N ILE A 96 3.46 9.52 -7.83
CA ILE A 96 2.48 9.67 -8.91
C ILE A 96 2.02 8.31 -9.45
N GLU A 97 2.91 7.32 -9.49
CA GLU A 97 2.59 5.95 -9.92
C GLU A 97 1.66 5.22 -8.94
N SER A 98 1.91 5.33 -7.63
CA SER A 98 1.09 4.65 -6.60
C SER A 98 -0.18 5.42 -6.20
N PHE A 99 -0.24 6.72 -6.47
CA PHE A 99 -1.40 7.55 -6.14
C PHE A 99 -2.73 7.05 -6.77
N PRO A 100 -2.83 6.73 -8.08
CA PRO A 100 -4.07 6.24 -8.67
C PRO A 100 -4.48 4.87 -8.12
N GLU A 101 -3.53 3.99 -7.80
CA GLU A 101 -3.84 2.70 -7.17
C GLU A 101 -4.48 2.88 -5.79
N CYS A 102 -3.94 3.81 -4.99
CA CYS A 102 -4.51 4.18 -3.70
C CYS A 102 -5.92 4.75 -3.86
N LEU A 103 -6.14 5.65 -4.83
CA LEU A 103 -7.47 6.22 -5.10
C LEU A 103 -8.48 5.14 -5.50
N VAL A 104 -8.10 4.20 -6.35
CA VAL A 104 -8.97 3.08 -6.75
C VAL A 104 -9.25 2.15 -5.57
N ALA A 105 -8.26 1.89 -4.71
CA ALA A 105 -8.45 1.09 -3.50
C ALA A 105 -9.46 1.75 -2.54
N ILE A 106 -9.32 3.06 -2.30
CA ILE A 106 -10.26 3.85 -1.49
C ILE A 106 -11.67 3.80 -2.11
N ALA A 107 -11.78 4.01 -3.42
CA ALA A 107 -13.07 3.95 -4.12
C ALA A 107 -13.75 2.57 -4.01
N ARG A 108 -12.97 1.48 -4.04
CA ARG A 108 -13.49 0.11 -3.84
C ARG A 108 -13.98 -0.10 -2.41
N ILE A 109 -13.21 0.35 -1.43
CA ILE A 109 -13.59 0.26 0.00
C ILE A 109 -14.86 1.08 0.25
N GLN A 110 -14.94 2.29 -0.28
CA GLN A 110 -16.13 3.14 -0.18
C GLN A 110 -17.35 2.46 -0.83
N LYS A 111 -17.19 1.85 -2.01
CA LYS A 111 -18.27 1.12 -2.67
C LYS A 111 -18.75 -0.09 -1.85
N PHE A 112 -17.83 -0.78 -1.17
CA PHE A 112 -18.17 -1.89 -0.27
C PHE A 112 -18.91 -1.41 0.99
N LEU A 113 -18.44 -0.33 1.62
CA LEU A 113 -19.04 0.24 2.84
C LEU A 113 -20.44 0.83 2.61
N ILE A 114 -20.73 1.30 1.39
CA ILE A 114 -22.05 1.85 1.00
C ILE A 114 -23.03 0.73 0.58
N GLN A 115 -22.56 -0.50 0.43
CA GLN A 115 -23.42 -1.60 0.03
C GLN A 115 -24.49 -1.84 1.12
N PRO A 116 -25.77 -2.00 0.75
CA PRO A 116 -26.84 -2.23 1.73
C PRO A 116 -26.51 -3.45 2.56
N GLU A 117 -26.50 -3.27 3.89
CA GLU A 117 -26.31 -4.37 4.83
C GLU A 117 -27.41 -5.41 4.60
N ALA A 118 -27.04 -6.69 4.62
CA ALA A 118 -27.99 -7.78 4.49
C ALA A 118 -28.87 -7.83 5.74
N SER A 119 -29.92 -7.01 5.79
CA SER A 119 -30.82 -6.88 6.93
C SER A 119 -31.70 -8.11 7.20
N ASN A 120 -31.52 -9.21 6.47
CA ASN A 120 -32.15 -10.49 6.74
C ASN A 120 -31.34 -11.63 6.08
N ALA A 121 -30.12 -11.87 6.53
CA ALA A 121 -29.56 -13.22 6.39
C ALA A 121 -30.30 -14.11 7.42
N PRO A 122 -31.00 -15.18 7.01
CA PRO A 122 -31.46 -16.19 7.96
C PRO A 122 -30.26 -16.65 8.77
N PRO A 123 -30.40 -16.87 10.09
CA PRO A 123 -29.28 -17.31 10.91
C PRO A 123 -28.59 -18.49 10.22
N PRO A 124 -27.26 -18.44 10.03
CA PRO A 124 -26.56 -19.47 9.28
C PRO A 124 -26.94 -20.83 9.87
N ALA A 125 -27.44 -21.72 9.01
CA ALA A 125 -27.85 -23.07 9.39
C ALA A 125 -26.79 -23.66 10.33
N PRO A 126 -27.18 -24.32 11.44
CA PRO A 126 -26.25 -24.73 12.48
C PRO A 126 -25.19 -25.64 11.87
N THR A 127 -24.03 -25.06 11.56
CA THR A 127 -22.85 -25.80 11.16
C THR A 127 -22.60 -26.79 12.29
N ARG A 128 -22.37 -28.07 11.96
CA ARG A 128 -22.18 -29.18 12.92
C ARG A 128 -21.21 -28.86 14.07
N ALA A 129 -20.34 -27.85 13.91
CA ALA A 129 -19.50 -27.27 14.94
C ALA A 129 -20.26 -26.57 16.10
N ALA A 130 -21.34 -25.82 15.83
CA ALA A 130 -22.14 -25.19 16.89
C ALA A 130 -23.00 -26.20 17.65
N ALA A 131 -23.51 -27.23 16.96
CA ALA A 131 -24.19 -28.37 17.59
C ALA A 131 -23.22 -29.19 18.45
N ALA A 132 -21.97 -29.37 18.02
CA ALA A 132 -20.92 -30.01 18.82
C ALA A 132 -20.53 -29.16 20.03
N ALA A 133 -20.48 -27.84 19.92
CA ALA A 133 -20.20 -26.93 21.04
C ALA A 133 -21.33 -26.94 22.09
N LEU A 134 -22.60 -26.94 21.66
CA LEU A 134 -23.74 -27.08 22.57
C LEU A 134 -23.81 -28.49 23.19
N ALA A 135 -23.46 -29.55 22.45
CA ALA A 135 -23.37 -30.91 22.99
C ALA A 135 -22.21 -31.05 23.99
N ALA A 136 -21.07 -30.40 23.76
CA ALA A 136 -19.96 -30.36 24.72
C ALA A 136 -20.30 -29.57 26.00
N LEU A 137 -21.09 -28.50 25.87
CA LEU A 137 -21.59 -27.72 27.01
C LEU A 137 -22.68 -28.49 27.80
N ALA A 138 -23.52 -29.26 27.12
CA ALA A 138 -24.52 -30.16 27.72
C ALA A 138 -23.87 -31.39 28.40
N ALA A 139 -22.79 -31.93 27.82
CA ALA A 139 -21.99 -32.99 28.45
C ALA A 139 -21.28 -32.49 29.72
N SER A 140 -20.78 -31.26 29.71
CA SER A 140 -20.13 -30.64 30.88
C SER A 140 -21.10 -30.31 32.02
N THR A 141 -22.38 -30.08 31.73
CA THR A 141 -23.42 -29.81 32.75
C THR A 141 -24.04 -31.08 33.35
N THR A 142 -23.82 -32.25 32.73
CA THR A 142 -24.33 -33.54 33.24
C THR A 142 -23.39 -34.18 34.27
N ILE A 143 -22.10 -33.85 34.28
CA ILE A 143 -21.14 -34.27 35.34
C ILE A 143 -21.11 -33.25 36.48
N ARG A 144 -22.25 -32.84 37.03
CA ARG A 144 -22.29 -32.12 38.32
C ARG A 144 -23.62 -32.33 39.04
N LYS A 145 -23.96 -33.59 39.34
CA LYS A 145 -25.10 -33.93 40.21
C LYS A 145 -24.82 -34.95 41.32
N HIS A 146 -23.56 -35.18 41.69
CA HIS A 146 -23.28 -36.02 42.86
C HIS A 146 -22.21 -35.40 43.77
N THR A 147 -22.46 -35.52 45.07
CA THR A 147 -21.68 -35.12 46.26
C THR A 147 -21.63 -33.64 46.62
N ASN A 148 -22.69 -33.25 47.34
CA ASN A 148 -22.79 -32.13 48.25
C ASN A 148 -21.97 -32.45 49.53
N THR A 149 -21.19 -31.49 50.07
CA THR A 149 -21.19 -31.05 51.49
C THR A 149 -20.00 -30.12 51.82
N PRO A 150 -20.12 -29.23 52.82
CA PRO A 150 -19.47 -27.91 52.85
C PRO A 150 -18.46 -27.70 54.01
N HIS A 151 -17.47 -26.80 53.85
CA HIS A 151 -16.90 -25.98 54.95
C HIS A 151 -15.88 -24.92 54.42
N PRO A 152 -15.44 -23.90 55.21
CA PRO A 152 -15.72 -22.49 54.87
C PRO A 152 -14.48 -21.58 54.77
N LEU A 153 -14.71 -20.40 54.20
CA LEU A 153 -14.09 -19.09 54.49
C LEU A 153 -12.59 -18.84 54.22
N THR A 154 -12.37 -17.55 53.93
CA THR A 154 -11.15 -16.74 53.97
C THR A 154 -10.28 -16.77 52.71
N THR A 155 -9.63 -15.71 52.23
CA THR A 155 -9.57 -14.25 52.46
C THR A 155 -8.50 -13.76 51.45
N THR A 156 -8.47 -12.45 51.15
CA THR A 156 -7.35 -11.71 50.50
C THR A 156 -7.46 -11.59 48.98
N THR A 157 -8.04 -10.53 48.42
CA THR A 157 -7.51 -9.15 48.26
C THR A 157 -6.37 -9.08 47.24
N ASP A 158 -6.59 -8.48 46.07
CA ASP A 158 -5.88 -7.24 45.72
C ASP A 158 -6.46 -6.52 44.50
N HIS A 159 -6.50 -5.20 44.67
CA HIS A 159 -7.08 -4.17 43.82
C HIS A 159 -6.23 -3.88 42.59
N ILE A 160 -6.87 -3.66 41.43
CA ILE A 160 -6.39 -2.67 40.46
C ILE A 160 -7.61 -1.91 39.89
N ILE A 161 -7.86 -0.75 40.51
CA ILE A 161 -8.60 0.36 39.92
C ILE A 161 -7.57 1.15 39.11
N LEU A 162 -7.79 1.34 37.82
CA LEU A 162 -7.03 2.31 37.02
C LEU A 162 -7.92 3.51 36.74
N ASP A 163 -7.48 4.60 37.37
CA ASP A 163 -8.02 5.94 37.41
C ASP A 163 -8.01 6.60 36.03
N ASN A 164 -9.09 7.32 35.72
CA ASN A 164 -9.37 7.89 34.40
C ASN A 164 -9.64 9.38 34.57
N THR A 165 -8.60 10.15 34.87
CA THR A 165 -8.67 11.61 35.00
C THR A 165 -7.32 12.24 34.68
N LEU A 166 -6.99 12.55 33.41
CA LEU A 166 -5.90 13.53 33.15
C LEU A 166 -5.75 14.16 31.75
N HIS A 167 -6.74 14.16 30.84
CA HIS A 167 -6.58 14.94 29.58
C HIS A 167 -7.77 15.82 29.16
N ASP A 168 -8.69 16.11 30.09
CA ASP A 168 -9.84 17.03 29.91
C ASP A 168 -9.45 18.53 29.79
N ASN A 169 -8.20 18.86 29.45
CA ASN A 169 -7.63 20.22 29.52
C ASN A 169 -7.26 20.86 28.18
N LEU A 170 -7.73 20.35 27.03
CA LEU A 170 -7.40 20.93 25.71
C LEU A 170 -8.63 21.42 24.90
N ARG A 171 -9.81 21.53 25.52
CA ARG A 171 -11.05 21.89 24.80
C ARG A 171 -11.60 23.30 25.05
N THR A 172 -10.94 24.15 25.85
CA THR A 172 -11.55 25.41 26.32
C THR A 172 -10.92 26.71 25.83
N THR A 173 -9.89 26.70 24.96
CA THR A 173 -9.19 27.96 24.58
C THR A 173 -9.44 28.50 23.18
N ASN A 174 -10.33 27.93 22.36
CA ASN A 174 -10.47 28.38 20.96
C ASN A 174 -11.80 29.04 20.59
N ASN A 175 -12.52 29.59 21.57
CA ASN A 175 -13.79 30.26 21.30
C ASN A 175 -13.90 31.60 22.05
N THR A 176 -13.05 32.56 21.69
CA THR A 176 -13.21 33.99 22.01
C THR A 176 -12.27 34.84 21.14
N GLN A 177 -12.62 35.10 19.87
CA GLN A 177 -12.38 36.42 19.26
C GLN A 177 -13.19 36.62 17.98
N SER A 178 -14.27 37.38 18.13
CA SER A 178 -15.08 38.06 17.14
C SER A 178 -14.53 39.47 16.85
N LEU A 179 -14.90 40.04 15.68
CA LEU A 179 -14.89 41.48 15.28
C LEU A 179 -13.49 42.03 14.87
N ASP A 180 -13.25 42.69 13.73
CA ASP A 180 -14.04 43.66 12.96
C ASP A 180 -13.68 43.72 11.45
N THR A 181 -14.72 43.89 10.64
CA THR A 181 -14.92 44.86 9.52
C THR A 181 -13.73 45.62 8.92
N HIS A 182 -13.61 45.61 7.58
CA HIS A 182 -13.64 46.84 6.76
C HIS A 182 -13.81 46.54 5.26
N THR A 183 -14.99 46.87 4.75
CA THR A 183 -15.33 47.35 3.41
C THR A 183 -14.23 48.22 2.77
N TYR A 184 -13.90 48.02 1.49
CA TYR A 184 -13.72 49.12 0.51
C TYR A 184 -13.82 48.60 -0.93
N THR A 185 -14.88 49.05 -1.60
CA THR A 185 -15.09 49.12 -3.04
C THR A 185 -14.11 50.09 -3.70
N HIS A 186 -13.61 49.79 -4.91
CA HIS A 186 -13.30 50.84 -5.87
C HIS A 186 -13.48 50.41 -7.34
N THR A 187 -14.20 51.28 -8.04
CA THR A 187 -14.51 51.47 -9.46
C THR A 187 -13.29 51.85 -10.33
N HIS A 188 -13.53 51.86 -11.66
CA HIS A 188 -12.68 52.18 -12.84
C HIS A 188 -12.03 50.93 -13.49
N THR A 189 -12.19 50.62 -14.77
CA THR A 189 -12.45 51.39 -16.03
C THR A 189 -13.31 50.58 -16.99
#